data_AF-F5IZC7-F1
#
_entry.id   AF-F5IZC7-F1
#
_cell.length_a   1.000
_cell.length_b   1.000
_cell.length_c   1.000
_cell.angle_alpha   90.00
_cell.angle_beta   90.00
_cell.angle_gamma   90.00
#
_symmetry.space_group_name_H-M   'P 1'
#
loop_
_entity.id
_entity.type
_entity.pdbx_description
1 polymer ?
#
loop_
_entity_poly.entity_id
_entity_poly.type
_entity_poly.pdbx_seq_one_letter_code
_entity_poly.pdbx_strand_id
1 'polypeptide(L)'
;MIKNRIILTLMSGLLVAISLQADGGKSRDREKPESERKILKEEFKDRITGCVITYEYYKDPEGKKILHGKYKRQWSLPREDKGNWSGREVITATFTNNRLNGVVTINCEKYKWQRKSEFVKGKGRKVSLIPVESYIVNNLKLTVKNDTLAGTFNFELGNLKYEALGKVNEAGEMQGKYTLYRKNITEHTANPRNIEYDWVVEEQYICDPDYTYKDAAPKVAEVVLGYPGTSRSEQIRIKIPRLRLSISPK
;
A
#
# COMPACT_ATOMS: atom_id res chain seq x y z
N MET A 1 -20.23 75.64 -13.05
CA MET A 1 -19.51 75.65 -11.76
C MET A 1 -18.08 75.19 -12.01
N ILE A 2 -17.16 76.13 -12.24
CA ILE A 2 -15.73 75.86 -12.41
C ILE A 2 -15.05 76.51 -11.20
N LYS A 3 -14.47 75.70 -10.32
CA LYS A 3 -13.75 76.15 -9.13
C LYS A 3 -12.24 75.94 -9.34
N ASN A 4 -11.54 77.07 -9.27
CA ASN A 4 -10.20 77.34 -8.73
C ASN A 4 -9.03 76.44 -9.14
N ARG A 5 -8.01 76.94 -9.86
CA ARG A 5 -6.92 77.89 -9.45
C ARG A 5 -5.90 77.23 -8.49
N ILE A 6 -4.64 77.01 -8.94
CA ILE A 6 -3.41 77.82 -8.64
C ILE A 6 -2.56 77.10 -7.56
N ILE A 7 -1.22 76.93 -7.56
CA ILE A 7 -0.07 77.34 -8.41
C ILE A 7 1.26 76.73 -7.83
N LEU A 8 2.24 76.51 -8.73
CA LEU A 8 3.74 76.54 -8.58
C LEU A 8 4.45 75.62 -7.56
N THR A 9 5.71 75.19 -7.71
CA THR A 9 6.90 75.70 -8.44
C THR A 9 7.95 74.55 -8.51
N LEU A 10 8.58 74.31 -9.67
CA LEU A 10 10.01 74.58 -9.96
C LEU A 10 11.03 73.88 -9.04
N MET A 11 11.74 72.87 -9.56
CA MET A 11 13.16 73.01 -9.96
C MET A 11 13.80 71.64 -10.26
N SER A 12 14.52 71.66 -11.37
CA SER A 12 15.55 70.77 -11.86
C SER A 12 16.44 70.09 -10.80
N GLY A 13 16.64 68.77 -10.97
CA GLY A 13 17.72 68.00 -10.36
C GLY A 13 18.22 66.95 -11.35
N LEU A 14 19.32 67.30 -12.01
CA LEU A 14 20.11 66.48 -12.93
C LEU A 14 20.57 65.18 -12.23
N LEU A 15 20.30 63.99 -12.80
CA LEU A 15 21.09 62.78 -12.54
C LEU A 15 21.01 61.81 -13.74
N VAL A 16 21.92 62.08 -14.66
CA VAL A 16 22.83 61.13 -15.34
C VAL A 16 22.33 59.70 -15.53
N ALA A 17 22.14 59.36 -16.80
CA ALA A 17 22.04 58.00 -17.32
C ALA A 17 23.28 57.17 -16.98
N ILE A 18 23.10 55.87 -16.69
CA ILE A 18 23.82 54.76 -17.33
C ILE A 18 22.89 53.54 -17.27
N SER A 19 22.42 53.13 -18.44
CA SER A 19 21.94 51.79 -18.74
C SER A 19 23.08 50.79 -18.55
N LEU A 20 22.93 49.87 -17.60
CA LEU A 20 23.67 48.61 -17.58
C LEU A 20 22.67 47.47 -17.51
N GLN A 21 22.68 46.67 -18.58
CA GLN A 21 22.03 45.38 -18.68
C GLN A 21 22.37 44.56 -17.43
N ALA A 22 21.38 44.29 -16.60
CA ALA A 22 21.42 43.20 -15.64
C ALA A 22 20.54 42.09 -16.19
N ASP A 23 21.25 41.17 -16.83
CA ASP A 23 20.88 39.86 -17.34
C ASP A 23 19.63 39.27 -16.67
N GLY A 24 18.65 38.93 -17.53
CA GLY A 24 17.51 38.10 -17.19
C GLY A 24 17.97 36.68 -16.90
N GLY A 25 18.60 36.48 -15.75
CA GLY A 25 18.91 35.18 -15.18
C GLY A 25 17.61 34.52 -14.75
N LYS A 26 16.99 33.76 -15.65
CA LYS A 26 16.04 32.69 -15.31
C LYS A 26 16.61 31.95 -14.11
N SER A 27 15.98 32.08 -12.95
CA SER A 27 16.21 31.18 -11.82
C SER A 27 15.86 29.78 -12.31
N ARG A 28 16.88 29.04 -12.76
CA ARG A 28 16.82 27.59 -12.84
C ARG A 28 16.51 27.16 -11.41
N ASP A 29 15.31 26.65 -11.20
CA ASP A 29 14.99 25.79 -10.08
C ASP A 29 16.05 24.68 -10.06
N ARG A 30 17.10 24.90 -9.28
CA ARG A 30 18.01 23.83 -8.90
C ARG A 30 17.17 22.99 -7.97
N GLU A 31 16.67 21.86 -8.47
CA GLU A 31 16.22 20.77 -7.62
C GLU A 31 17.30 20.56 -6.55
N LYS A 32 16.98 20.91 -5.31
CA LYS A 32 17.87 20.58 -4.19
C LYS A 32 18.08 19.07 -4.22
N PRO A 33 19.31 18.58 -4.09
CA PRO A 33 19.58 17.16 -4.05
C PRO A 33 18.70 16.51 -2.97
N GLU A 34 18.18 15.31 -3.24
CA GLU A 34 17.30 14.56 -2.33
C GLU A 34 17.86 14.43 -0.89
N SER A 35 19.17 14.64 -0.71
CA SER A 35 19.89 14.57 0.55
C SER A 35 19.66 15.72 1.54
N GLU A 36 19.03 16.84 1.16
CA GLU A 36 18.81 17.99 2.09
C GLU A 36 17.43 18.04 2.74
N ARG A 37 16.51 17.12 2.40
CA ARG A 37 15.14 17.16 2.93
C ARG A 37 15.13 16.67 4.37
N LYS A 38 14.75 17.56 5.31
CA LYS A 38 14.56 17.19 6.72
C LYS A 38 13.45 16.14 6.83
N ILE A 39 13.82 14.91 7.18
CA ILE A 39 12.87 13.84 7.48
C ILE A 39 12.26 14.09 8.86
N LEU A 40 10.94 14.05 8.91
CA LEU A 40 10.10 14.15 10.09
C LEU A 40 9.46 12.79 10.36
N LYS A 41 9.07 12.55 11.61
CA LYS A 41 8.40 11.34 12.05
C LYS A 41 7.08 11.68 12.71
N GLU A 42 6.04 10.92 12.40
CA GLU A 42 4.73 11.08 12.99
C GLU A 42 4.15 9.74 13.42
N GLU A 43 3.38 9.77 14.49
CA GLU A 43 2.62 8.64 14.99
C GLU A 43 1.13 8.99 14.96
N PHE A 44 0.35 8.12 14.34
CA PHE A 44 -1.09 8.18 14.30
C PHE A 44 -1.65 6.97 15.02
N LYS A 45 -2.56 7.21 15.97
CA LYS A 45 -3.29 6.16 16.66
C LYS A 45 -4.77 6.27 16.34
N ASP A 46 -5.28 5.27 15.63
CA ASP A 46 -6.70 5.19 15.32
C ASP A 46 -7.49 4.83 16.58
N ARG A 47 -8.51 5.63 16.89
CA ARG A 47 -9.29 5.51 18.13
C ARG A 47 -10.29 4.36 18.09
N ILE A 48 -10.74 3.96 16.91
CA ILE A 48 -11.76 2.93 16.72
C ILE A 48 -11.13 1.54 16.78
N THR A 49 -9.97 1.41 16.18
CA THR A 49 -9.30 0.14 15.90
C THR A 49 -8.11 -0.11 16.81
N GLY A 50 -7.62 0.91 17.52
CA GLY A 50 -6.39 0.86 18.31
C GLY A 50 -5.12 0.70 17.46
N CYS A 51 -5.24 0.79 16.13
CA CYS A 51 -4.12 0.68 15.21
C CYS A 51 -3.15 1.86 15.41
N VAL A 52 -1.86 1.56 15.55
CA VAL A 52 -0.79 2.55 15.64
C VAL A 52 0.02 2.51 14.36
N ILE A 53 0.14 3.66 13.71
CA ILE A 53 0.93 3.84 12.49
C ILE A 53 2.02 4.86 12.79
N THR A 54 3.27 4.47 12.60
CA THR A 54 4.42 5.35 12.70
C THR A 54 5.04 5.47 11.31
N TYR A 55 5.24 6.68 10.82
CA TYR A 55 5.78 6.90 9.48
C TYR A 55 6.74 8.10 9.42
N GLU A 56 7.72 8.00 8.54
CA GLU A 56 8.65 9.06 8.17
C GLU A 56 8.16 9.79 6.91
N TYR A 57 8.34 11.10 6.87
CA TYR A 57 7.95 11.95 5.75
C TYR A 57 8.82 13.20 5.66
N TYR A 58 8.84 13.86 4.51
CA TYR A 58 9.27 15.25 4.39
C TYR A 58 8.11 16.12 3.91
N LYS A 59 8.23 17.46 4.03
CA LYS A 59 7.30 18.40 3.41
C LYS A 59 7.87 18.89 2.09
N ASP A 60 7.10 18.80 1.01
CA ASP A 60 7.45 19.40 -0.28
C ASP A 60 7.41 20.94 -0.20
N PRO A 61 7.84 21.68 -1.25
CA PRO A 61 7.82 23.14 -1.27
C PRO A 61 6.42 23.73 -1.00
N GLU A 62 5.36 23.02 -1.34
CA GLU A 62 3.96 23.37 -1.12
C GLU A 62 3.49 23.05 0.31
N GLY A 63 4.34 22.45 1.15
CA GLY A 63 4.07 22.10 2.53
C GLY A 63 3.29 20.79 2.73
N LYS A 64 3.04 20.03 1.66
CA LYS A 64 2.35 18.73 1.70
C LYS A 64 3.30 17.63 2.19
N LYS A 65 2.76 16.74 3.01
CA LYS A 65 3.50 15.59 3.54
C LYS A 65 3.72 14.55 2.45
N ILE A 66 4.98 14.16 2.26
CA ILE A 66 5.41 13.11 1.35
C ILE A 66 6.08 12.00 2.17
N LEU A 67 5.45 10.82 2.22
CA LEU A 67 5.99 9.64 2.89
C LEU A 67 7.34 9.29 2.28
N HIS A 68 8.36 9.22 3.12
CA HIS A 68 9.73 8.93 2.72
C HIS A 68 10.49 8.42 3.95
N GLY A 69 11.05 7.21 3.84
CA GLY A 69 11.71 6.52 4.94
C GLY A 69 10.85 5.41 5.55
N LYS A 70 11.07 5.14 6.83
CA LYS A 70 10.48 4.00 7.55
C LYS A 70 9.00 4.16 7.78
N TYR A 71 8.28 3.06 7.66
CA TYR A 71 6.88 2.92 8.02
C TYR A 71 6.69 1.68 8.89
N LYS A 72 5.86 1.81 9.93
CA LYS A 72 5.46 0.72 10.80
C LYS A 72 3.98 0.83 11.11
N ARG A 73 3.24 -0.26 10.94
CA ARG A 73 1.85 -0.41 11.37
C ARG A 73 1.80 -1.52 12.42
N GLN A 74 1.10 -1.25 13.51
CA GLN A 74 0.88 -2.21 14.59
C GLN A 74 -0.60 -2.22 14.95
N TRP A 75 -1.16 -3.42 15.01
CA TRP A 75 -2.53 -3.64 15.44
C TRP A 75 -2.58 -4.85 16.37
N SER A 76 -3.39 -4.74 17.40
CA SER A 76 -3.66 -5.84 18.33
C SER A 76 -5.08 -5.69 18.84
N LEU A 77 -5.88 -6.73 18.67
CA LEU A 77 -7.24 -6.80 19.18
C LEU A 77 -7.39 -8.11 19.97
N PRO A 78 -7.63 -8.06 21.28
CA PRO A 78 -7.90 -9.27 22.05
C PRO A 78 -9.15 -9.96 21.53
N ARG A 79 -9.27 -11.26 21.80
CA ARG A 79 -10.50 -12.00 21.50
C ARG A 79 -11.58 -11.56 22.48
N GLU A 80 -12.59 -10.85 21.99
CA GLU A 80 -13.79 -10.47 22.74
C GLU A 80 -15.04 -11.19 22.19
N ASP A 81 -16.03 -11.45 23.03
CA ASP A 81 -17.26 -12.21 22.67
C ASP A 81 -18.12 -11.57 21.57
N LYS A 82 -17.89 -10.29 21.28
CA LYS A 82 -18.67 -9.49 20.30
C LYS A 82 -17.89 -9.14 19.03
N GLY A 83 -16.57 -9.31 19.02
CA GLY A 83 -15.72 -8.96 17.88
C GLY A 83 -15.65 -10.08 16.84
N ASN A 84 -15.87 -9.74 15.57
CA ASN A 84 -15.68 -10.69 14.46
C ASN A 84 -14.20 -10.84 14.07
N TRP A 85 -13.29 -10.10 14.70
CA TRP A 85 -11.85 -10.15 14.46
C TRP A 85 -11.11 -10.22 15.79
N SER A 86 -9.96 -10.90 15.78
CA SER A 86 -8.99 -10.83 16.87
C SER A 86 -7.59 -11.11 16.34
N GLY A 87 -6.59 -10.83 17.17
CA GLY A 87 -5.20 -11.18 16.91
C GLY A 87 -4.28 -9.97 16.82
N ARG A 88 -3.16 -10.14 16.15
CA ARG A 88 -2.08 -9.16 16.07
C ARG A 88 -1.49 -9.05 14.68
N GLU A 89 -1.04 -7.86 14.33
CA GLU A 89 -0.34 -7.56 13.09
C GLU A 89 0.75 -6.52 13.35
N VAL A 90 1.92 -6.79 12.78
CA VAL A 90 3.02 -5.83 12.67
C VAL A 90 3.51 -5.87 11.23
N ILE A 91 3.40 -4.73 10.56
CA ILE A 91 3.91 -4.54 9.21
C ILE A 91 4.98 -3.45 9.26
N THR A 92 6.13 -3.73 8.67
CA THR A 92 7.17 -2.72 8.42
C THR A 92 7.40 -2.58 6.93
N ALA A 93 7.67 -1.35 6.51
CA ALA A 93 7.83 -0.98 5.12
C ALA A 93 8.76 0.23 5.00
N THR A 94 9.21 0.50 3.77
CA THR A 94 9.93 1.74 3.44
C THR A 94 9.19 2.43 2.30
N PHE A 95 9.05 3.75 2.41
CA PHE A 95 8.49 4.60 1.37
C PHE A 95 9.59 5.44 0.75
N THR A 96 9.48 5.69 -0.55
CA THR A 96 10.27 6.64 -1.29
C THR A 96 9.30 7.50 -2.07
N ASN A 97 9.18 8.78 -1.71
CA ASN A 97 8.35 9.76 -2.42
C ASN A 97 6.89 9.27 -2.61
N ASN A 98 6.24 8.89 -1.50
CA ASN A 98 4.89 8.29 -1.44
C ASN A 98 4.72 6.91 -2.09
N ARG A 99 5.79 6.29 -2.59
CA ARG A 99 5.76 4.94 -3.16
C ARG A 99 6.36 3.93 -2.20
N LEU A 100 5.69 2.81 -2.03
CA LEU A 100 6.22 1.67 -1.29
C LEU A 100 7.38 1.07 -2.10
N ASN A 101 8.56 1.00 -1.48
CA ASN A 101 9.79 0.59 -2.16
C ASN A 101 10.73 -0.14 -1.20
N GLY A 102 11.29 -1.27 -1.63
CA GLY A 102 12.10 -2.16 -0.80
C GLY A 102 11.31 -3.32 -0.20
N VAL A 103 11.72 -3.78 0.98
CA VAL A 103 11.14 -4.97 1.62
C VAL A 103 10.02 -4.59 2.57
N VAL A 104 8.85 -5.19 2.37
CA VAL A 104 7.73 -5.19 3.33
C VAL A 104 7.83 -6.43 4.18
N THR A 105 7.94 -6.28 5.50
CA THR A 105 7.92 -7.41 6.43
C THR A 105 6.58 -7.47 7.13
N ILE A 106 5.97 -8.65 7.15
CA ILE A 106 4.65 -8.90 7.71
C ILE A 106 4.77 -9.99 8.77
N ASN A 107 4.36 -9.65 9.99
CA ASN A 107 4.13 -10.59 11.08
C ASN A 107 2.67 -10.48 11.46
N CYS A 108 1.93 -11.57 11.31
CA CYS A 108 0.49 -11.53 11.40
C CYS A 108 -0.02 -12.85 11.96
N GLU A 109 -0.87 -12.74 12.98
CA GLU A 109 -1.65 -13.83 13.51
C GLU A 109 -3.03 -13.26 13.83
N LYS A 110 -3.92 -13.26 12.82
CA LYS A 110 -5.28 -12.71 12.91
C LYS A 110 -6.32 -13.73 12.53
N TYR A 111 -7.46 -13.65 13.17
CA TYR A 111 -8.59 -14.56 12.95
C TYR A 111 -9.84 -13.74 12.69
N LYS A 112 -10.60 -14.13 11.67
CA LYS A 112 -11.98 -13.71 11.47
C LYS A 112 -12.89 -14.79 12.04
N TRP A 113 -13.80 -14.39 12.90
CA TRP A 113 -14.72 -15.26 13.60
C TRP A 113 -16.12 -15.13 13.01
N GLN A 114 -16.83 -16.25 12.93
CA GLN A 114 -18.24 -16.30 12.62
C GLN A 114 -18.98 -17.05 13.72
N ARG A 115 -20.18 -16.58 14.04
CA ARG A 115 -21.08 -17.29 14.95
C ARG A 115 -21.64 -18.52 14.23
N LYS A 116 -21.35 -19.71 14.76
CA LYS A 116 -22.00 -20.96 14.39
C LYS A 116 -23.09 -21.27 15.41
N SER A 117 -24.29 -21.48 14.89
CA SER A 117 -25.46 -21.81 15.69
C SER A 117 -25.85 -23.26 15.41
N GLU A 118 -25.77 -24.10 16.42
CA GLU A 118 -26.13 -25.51 16.32
C GLU A 118 -27.31 -25.82 17.25
N PHE A 119 -28.30 -26.55 16.75
CA PHE A 119 -29.37 -27.06 17.58
C PHE A 119 -28.91 -28.35 18.25
N VAL A 120 -28.89 -28.35 19.58
CA VAL A 120 -28.56 -29.52 20.38
C VAL A 120 -29.87 -30.12 20.88
N LYS A 121 -30.18 -31.35 20.46
CA LYS A 121 -31.39 -32.06 20.87
C LYS A 121 -31.51 -32.07 22.40
N GLY A 122 -32.60 -31.51 22.93
CA GLY A 122 -32.86 -31.42 24.38
C GLY A 122 -32.15 -30.29 25.14
N LYS A 123 -31.27 -29.49 24.51
CA LYS A 123 -30.57 -28.36 25.17
C LYS A 123 -30.73 -27.01 24.47
N GLY A 124 -31.57 -26.95 23.44
CA GLY A 124 -31.83 -25.72 22.69
C GLY A 124 -30.68 -25.35 21.74
N ARG A 125 -30.51 -24.04 21.48
CA ARG A 125 -29.55 -23.49 20.53
C ARG A 125 -28.21 -23.21 21.22
N LYS A 126 -27.14 -23.85 20.75
CA LYS A 126 -25.75 -23.56 21.17
C LYS A 126 -25.13 -22.62 20.14
N VAL A 127 -24.68 -21.45 20.59
CA VAL A 127 -23.92 -20.51 19.76
C VAL A 127 -22.44 -20.62 20.13
N SER A 128 -21.60 -20.86 19.13
CA SER A 128 -20.15 -20.89 19.26
C SER A 128 -19.51 -19.94 18.25
N LEU A 129 -18.28 -19.49 18.52
CA LEU A 129 -17.47 -18.75 17.56
C LEU A 129 -16.48 -19.71 16.91
N ILE A 130 -16.54 -19.81 15.59
CA ILE A 130 -15.62 -20.59 14.78
C ILE A 130 -14.75 -19.65 13.94
N PRO A 131 -13.46 -19.96 13.74
CA PRO A 131 -12.63 -19.20 12.83
C PRO A 131 -13.04 -19.54 11.39
N VAL A 132 -13.24 -18.53 10.55
CA VAL A 132 -13.60 -18.69 9.13
C VAL A 132 -12.50 -18.20 8.19
N GLU A 133 -11.63 -17.31 8.67
CA GLU A 133 -10.42 -16.90 7.96
C GLU A 133 -9.30 -16.74 8.99
N SER A 134 -8.10 -17.18 8.62
CA SER A 134 -6.90 -17.07 9.45
C SER A 134 -5.75 -16.50 8.63
N TYR A 135 -5.17 -15.41 9.11
CA TYR A 135 -4.00 -14.77 8.53
C TYR A 135 -2.83 -15.06 9.45
N ILE A 136 -2.07 -16.12 9.14
CA ILE A 136 -0.94 -16.57 9.96
C ILE A 136 0.30 -16.54 9.08
N VAL A 137 1.12 -15.52 9.26
CA VAL A 137 2.42 -15.40 8.62
C VAL A 137 3.43 -14.88 9.63
N ASN A 138 4.58 -15.53 9.70
CA ASN A 138 5.68 -15.10 10.55
C ASN A 138 6.86 -14.70 9.67
N ASN A 139 7.32 -13.46 9.80
CA ASN A 139 8.44 -12.91 9.05
C ASN A 139 8.30 -13.06 7.51
N LEU A 140 7.08 -12.88 6.98
CA LEU A 140 6.87 -12.85 5.53
C LEU A 140 7.52 -11.59 4.96
N LYS A 141 8.41 -11.75 3.98
CA LYS A 141 9.11 -10.65 3.32
C LYS A 141 8.68 -10.55 1.87
N LEU A 142 8.11 -9.41 1.51
CA LEU A 142 7.68 -9.11 0.15
C LEU A 142 8.57 -8.00 -0.40
N THR A 143 9.26 -8.26 -1.51
CA THR A 143 10.00 -7.22 -2.22
C THR A 143 9.02 -6.43 -3.07
N VAL A 144 9.03 -5.11 -2.92
CA VAL A 144 8.14 -4.18 -3.60
C VAL A 144 8.97 -3.10 -4.29
N LYS A 145 8.61 -2.75 -5.52
CA LYS A 145 9.16 -1.62 -6.26
C LYS A 145 8.01 -0.78 -6.79
N ASN A 146 7.97 0.50 -6.44
CA ASN A 146 6.92 1.43 -6.86
C ASN A 146 5.48 0.88 -6.64
N ASP A 147 5.20 0.47 -5.40
CA ASP A 147 3.94 -0.14 -4.96
C ASP A 147 3.65 -1.55 -5.51
N THR A 148 4.52 -2.11 -6.36
CA THR A 148 4.25 -3.38 -7.06
C THR A 148 5.17 -4.48 -6.56
N LEU A 149 4.65 -5.71 -6.35
CA LEU A 149 5.50 -6.85 -6.00
C LEU A 149 6.59 -7.05 -7.05
N ALA A 150 7.81 -7.31 -6.62
CA ALA A 150 8.96 -7.47 -7.50
C ALA A 150 9.56 -8.86 -7.38
N GLY A 151 10.09 -9.36 -8.49
CA GLY A 151 10.75 -10.67 -8.57
C GLY A 151 9.79 -11.84 -8.46
N THR A 152 10.34 -13.01 -8.10
CA THR A 152 9.58 -14.23 -7.83
C THR A 152 9.04 -14.22 -6.41
N PHE A 153 7.82 -14.69 -6.22
CA PHE A 153 7.21 -14.79 -4.89
C PHE A 153 6.32 -16.03 -4.79
N ASN A 154 6.30 -16.62 -3.60
CA ASN A 154 5.39 -17.71 -3.24
C ASN A 154 5.01 -17.52 -1.77
N PHE A 155 3.79 -17.03 -1.52
CA PHE A 155 3.34 -16.76 -0.16
C PHE A 155 1.83 -16.93 -0.01
N GLU A 156 1.42 -17.15 1.22
CA GLU A 156 0.03 -17.32 1.61
C GLU A 156 -0.39 -16.16 2.49
N LEU A 157 -1.59 -15.65 2.28
CA LEU A 157 -2.18 -14.62 3.14
C LEU A 157 -3.69 -14.82 3.21
N GLY A 158 -4.16 -15.29 4.36
CA GLY A 158 -5.57 -15.63 4.55
C GLY A 158 -5.95 -16.88 3.77
N ASN A 159 -6.94 -16.76 2.90
CA ASN A 159 -7.43 -17.86 2.06
C ASN A 159 -6.87 -17.82 0.64
N LEU A 160 -5.81 -17.03 0.41
CA LEU A 160 -5.18 -16.85 -0.89
C LEU A 160 -3.71 -17.25 -0.82
N LYS A 161 -3.23 -17.92 -1.87
CA LYS A 161 -1.82 -18.19 -2.12
C LYS A 161 -1.43 -17.55 -3.44
N TYR A 162 -0.39 -16.73 -3.39
CA TYR A 162 0.14 -15.99 -4.52
C TYR A 162 1.45 -16.62 -4.96
N GLU A 163 1.52 -16.99 -6.23
CA GLU A 163 2.72 -17.58 -6.81
C GLU A 163 3.08 -16.85 -8.09
N ALA A 164 4.35 -16.46 -8.19
CA ALA A 164 4.93 -15.88 -9.38
C ALA A 164 6.32 -16.46 -9.63
N LEU A 165 6.48 -17.07 -10.80
CA LEU A 165 7.73 -17.60 -11.33
C LEU A 165 8.10 -16.78 -12.56
N GLY A 166 9.25 -16.10 -12.55
CA GLY A 166 9.66 -15.22 -13.64
C GLY A 166 10.36 -13.94 -13.19
N LYS A 167 10.43 -12.95 -14.09
CA LYS A 167 11.04 -11.65 -13.83
C LYS A 167 9.97 -10.56 -13.92
N VAL A 168 9.99 -9.64 -12.95
CA VAL A 168 9.18 -8.42 -12.99
C VAL A 168 10.10 -7.25 -13.34
N ASN A 169 9.77 -6.48 -14.38
CA ASN A 169 10.57 -5.32 -14.77
C ASN A 169 10.26 -4.10 -13.89
N GLU A 170 10.96 -2.98 -14.15
CA GLU A 170 10.82 -1.76 -13.35
C GLU A 170 9.44 -1.09 -13.47
N ALA A 171 8.70 -1.38 -14.55
CA ALA A 171 7.36 -0.89 -14.79
C ALA A 171 6.27 -1.71 -14.06
N GLY A 172 6.65 -2.77 -13.34
CA GLY A 172 5.70 -3.66 -12.67
C GLY A 172 5.08 -4.69 -13.61
N GLU A 173 5.76 -5.00 -14.72
CA GLU A 173 5.31 -5.95 -15.72
C GLU A 173 6.02 -7.29 -15.52
N MET A 174 5.26 -8.37 -15.49
CA MET A 174 5.77 -9.71 -15.26
C MET A 174 5.96 -10.49 -16.57
N GLN A 175 7.16 -11.01 -16.77
CA GLN A 175 7.50 -12.05 -17.72
C GLN A 175 7.65 -13.38 -16.98
N GLY A 176 6.68 -14.28 -17.14
CA GLY A 176 6.70 -15.63 -16.56
C GLY A 176 5.29 -16.14 -16.26
N LYS A 177 5.14 -16.91 -15.19
CA LYS A 177 3.88 -17.51 -14.77
C LYS A 177 3.43 -16.94 -13.43
N TYR A 178 2.21 -16.39 -13.40
CA TYR A 178 1.49 -16.06 -12.17
C TYR A 178 0.40 -17.10 -11.92
N THR A 179 0.20 -17.48 -10.66
CA THR A 179 -0.93 -18.31 -10.25
C THR A 179 -1.45 -17.83 -8.90
N LEU A 180 -2.75 -17.60 -8.83
CA LEU A 180 -3.49 -17.35 -7.60
C LEU A 180 -4.26 -18.62 -7.24
N TYR A 181 -4.06 -19.11 -6.03
CA TYR A 181 -4.84 -20.21 -5.49
C TYR A 181 -5.77 -19.69 -4.40
N ARG A 182 -6.94 -20.31 -4.31
CA ARG A 182 -7.90 -20.14 -3.22
C ARG A 182 -8.01 -21.41 -2.42
N LYS A 183 -8.03 -21.23 -1.11
CA LYS A 183 -8.19 -22.29 -0.14
C LYS A 183 -9.58 -22.93 -0.29
N ASN A 184 -9.63 -24.24 -0.52
CA ASN A 184 -10.90 -24.96 -0.57
C ASN A 184 -11.50 -25.00 0.85
N ILE A 185 -12.74 -24.53 1.00
CA ILE A 185 -13.44 -24.63 2.28
C ILE A 185 -14.21 -25.95 2.22
N THR A 186 -13.51 -27.07 2.47
CA THR A 186 -14.20 -28.32 2.79
C THR A 186 -14.92 -28.14 4.13
N GLU A 187 -16.15 -28.64 4.22
CA GLU A 187 -17.03 -28.41 5.36
C GLU A 187 -16.35 -28.74 6.69
N HIS A 188 -16.39 -27.76 7.59
CA HIS A 188 -16.11 -27.80 9.02
C HIS A 188 -15.76 -29.17 9.63
N THR A 189 -14.50 -29.61 9.51
CA THR A 189 -13.96 -30.63 10.40
C THR A 189 -13.72 -30.03 11.79
N ALA A 190 -14.10 -30.77 12.83
CA ALA A 190 -14.22 -30.33 14.22
C ALA A 190 -12.90 -29.90 14.91
N ASN A 191 -11.77 -29.86 14.19
CA ASN A 191 -10.45 -29.55 14.73
C ASN A 191 -9.75 -28.47 13.88
N PRO A 192 -9.69 -27.20 14.33
CA PRO A 192 -9.04 -26.11 13.61
C PRO A 192 -7.51 -26.26 13.51
N ARG A 193 -6.91 -27.27 14.15
CA ARG A 193 -5.47 -27.55 14.11
C ARG A 193 -5.05 -28.52 13.01
N ASN A 194 -5.98 -29.30 12.44
CA ASN A 194 -5.70 -30.30 11.40
C ASN A 194 -6.61 -30.04 10.20
N ILE A 195 -6.40 -28.91 9.54
CA ILE A 195 -7.06 -28.67 8.26
C ILE A 195 -5.98 -28.85 7.20
N GLU A 196 -5.91 -30.03 6.61
CA GLU A 196 -5.23 -30.21 5.33
C GLU A 196 -6.04 -29.42 4.30
N TYR A 197 -5.44 -28.36 3.78
CA TYR A 197 -6.11 -27.47 2.84
C TYR A 197 -5.68 -27.84 1.43
N ASP A 198 -6.64 -28.27 0.60
CA ASP A 198 -6.44 -28.34 -0.83
C ASP A 198 -6.53 -26.92 -1.42
N TRP A 199 -5.46 -26.46 -2.06
CA TRP A 199 -5.43 -25.20 -2.78
C TRP A 199 -5.98 -25.40 -4.19
N VAL A 200 -7.03 -24.66 -4.56
CA VAL A 200 -7.62 -24.70 -5.90
C VAL A 200 -7.10 -23.51 -6.70
N VAL A 201 -6.69 -23.74 -7.94
CA VAL A 201 -6.29 -22.65 -8.86
C VAL A 201 -7.52 -21.76 -9.11
N GLU A 202 -7.47 -20.52 -8.65
CA GLU A 202 -8.51 -19.51 -8.90
C GLU A 202 -8.24 -18.74 -10.20
N GLU A 203 -6.96 -18.50 -10.50
CA GLU A 203 -6.50 -17.75 -11.65
C GLU A 203 -5.06 -18.13 -11.99
N GLN A 204 -4.75 -18.20 -13.29
CA GLN A 204 -3.41 -18.47 -13.78
C GLN A 204 -3.17 -17.69 -15.07
N TYR A 205 -1.98 -17.09 -15.14
CA TYR A 205 -1.51 -16.40 -16.33
C TYR A 205 -0.09 -16.88 -16.65
N ILE A 206 0.15 -17.12 -17.94
CA ILE A 206 1.44 -17.58 -18.44
C ILE A 206 1.86 -16.63 -19.55
N CYS A 207 3.05 -16.06 -19.40
CA CYS A 207 3.74 -15.33 -20.44
C CYS A 207 4.54 -16.35 -21.27
N ASP A 208 3.95 -16.86 -22.33
CA ASP A 208 4.65 -17.65 -23.33
C ASP A 208 5.38 -16.69 -24.30
N PRO A 209 6.71 -16.82 -24.52
CA PRO A 209 7.42 -16.03 -25.51
C PRO A 209 6.85 -16.18 -26.94
N ASP A 210 6.18 -17.29 -27.24
CA ASP A 210 5.63 -17.61 -28.55
C ASP A 210 4.12 -17.27 -28.68
N TYR A 211 3.47 -16.84 -27.59
CA TYR A 211 2.02 -16.60 -27.56
C TYR A 211 1.66 -15.24 -26.96
N THR A 212 1.15 -14.32 -27.79
CA THR A 212 0.69 -13.00 -27.36
C THR A 212 -0.76 -13.07 -26.89
N TYR A 213 -1.00 -13.07 -25.57
CA TYR A 213 -2.33 -12.74 -25.04
C TYR A 213 -2.49 -11.23 -24.88
N LYS A 214 -3.74 -10.75 -25.00
CA LYS A 214 -4.12 -9.38 -24.61
C LYS A 214 -3.81 -9.16 -23.13
N ASP A 215 -3.59 -7.90 -22.72
CA ASP A 215 -3.33 -7.51 -21.33
C ASP A 215 -4.22 -8.28 -20.34
N ALA A 216 -3.59 -9.13 -19.53
CA ALA A 216 -4.28 -9.87 -18.49
C ALA A 216 -4.46 -8.96 -17.28
N ALA A 217 -5.71 -8.75 -16.87
CA ALA A 217 -6.06 -8.03 -15.65
C ALA A 217 -6.41 -9.05 -14.56
N PRO A 218 -5.55 -9.25 -13.54
CA PRO A 218 -5.84 -10.14 -12.44
C PRO A 218 -7.16 -9.79 -11.76
N LYS A 219 -7.96 -10.81 -11.41
CA LYS A 219 -9.18 -10.63 -10.61
C LYS A 219 -8.87 -9.96 -9.28
N VAL A 220 -7.74 -10.34 -8.67
CA VAL A 220 -7.20 -9.69 -7.48
C VAL A 220 -6.04 -8.80 -7.91
N ALA A 221 -6.25 -7.49 -7.95
CA ALA A 221 -5.22 -6.54 -8.40
C ALA A 221 -4.27 -6.06 -7.29
N GLU A 222 -4.62 -6.26 -6.02
CA GLU A 222 -3.87 -5.78 -4.86
C GLU A 222 -3.84 -6.81 -3.74
N VAL A 223 -2.68 -6.98 -3.12
CA VAL A 223 -2.54 -7.55 -1.79
C VAL A 223 -2.84 -6.45 -0.78
N VAL A 224 -3.97 -6.57 -0.08
CA VAL A 224 -4.39 -5.60 0.93
C VAL A 224 -3.92 -6.06 2.30
N LEU A 225 -3.02 -5.30 2.91
CA LEU A 225 -2.53 -5.50 4.27
C LEU A 225 -3.23 -4.52 5.21
N GLY A 226 -3.72 -5.06 6.33
CA GLY A 226 -4.65 -4.39 7.23
C GLY A 226 -5.82 -5.32 7.55
N TYR A 227 -6.85 -4.81 8.23
CA TYR A 227 -8.09 -5.56 8.43
C TYR A 227 -9.30 -4.71 8.02
N PRO A 228 -10.44 -5.32 7.65
CA PRO A 228 -11.55 -4.60 7.04
C PRO A 228 -12.16 -3.45 7.85
N GLY A 229 -11.91 -3.39 9.17
CA GLY A 229 -12.37 -2.30 10.03
C GLY A 229 -11.49 -1.05 10.02
N THR A 230 -10.30 -1.09 9.40
CA THR A 230 -9.45 0.10 9.21
C THR A 230 -9.82 0.89 7.97
N SER A 231 -9.65 2.21 8.03
CA SER A 231 -9.91 3.09 6.89
C SER A 231 -8.99 2.74 5.72
N ARG A 232 -9.43 3.05 4.48
CA ARG A 232 -8.64 2.73 3.29
C ARG A 232 -7.25 3.37 3.31
N SER A 233 -7.11 4.56 3.87
CA SER A 233 -5.85 5.29 4.03
C SER A 233 -4.87 4.64 5.00
N GLU A 234 -5.36 3.75 5.88
CA GLU A 234 -4.52 3.03 6.85
C GLU A 234 -4.03 1.69 6.32
N GLN A 235 -4.63 1.18 5.23
CA GLN A 235 -4.28 -0.09 4.62
C GLN A 235 -3.07 0.08 3.70
N ILE A 236 -2.12 -0.86 3.79
CA ILE A 236 -1.07 -0.96 2.77
C ILE A 236 -1.63 -1.79 1.62
N ARG A 237 -1.54 -1.26 0.41
CA ARG A 237 -1.99 -1.92 -0.81
C ARG A 237 -0.78 -2.14 -1.70
N ILE A 238 -0.44 -3.40 -1.91
CA ILE A 238 0.65 -3.79 -2.80
C ILE A 238 0.04 -4.30 -4.09
N LYS A 239 0.34 -3.66 -5.20
CA LYS A 239 -0.14 -4.06 -6.52
C LYS A 239 0.46 -5.40 -6.90
N ILE A 240 -0.37 -6.25 -7.49
CA ILE A 240 0.10 -7.44 -8.19
C ILE A 240 0.60 -6.99 -9.58
N PRO A 241 1.79 -7.43 -10.00
CA PRO A 241 2.31 -7.14 -11.33
C PRO A 241 1.31 -7.47 -12.41
N ARG A 242 1.19 -6.57 -13.38
CA ARG A 242 0.44 -6.88 -14.60
C ARG A 242 1.30 -7.81 -15.45
N LEU A 243 0.71 -8.81 -16.09
CA LEU A 243 1.44 -9.52 -17.15
C LEU A 243 1.36 -8.70 -18.42
N ARG A 244 2.52 -8.27 -18.91
CA ARG A 244 2.64 -7.69 -20.25
C ARG A 244 3.16 -8.77 -21.18
N LEU A 245 2.46 -8.95 -22.29
CA LEU A 245 2.86 -9.86 -23.35
C LEU A 245 3.41 -9.10 -24.54
N SER A 246 4.59 -9.55 -24.95
CA SER A 246 5.49 -9.02 -25.99
C SER A 246 6.15 -7.66 -25.71
N ILE A 247 7.48 -7.74 -25.65
CA ILE A 247 8.37 -6.70 -26.18
C ILE A 247 8.26 -6.87 -27.70
N SER A 248 7.30 -6.22 -28.36
CA SER A 248 7.49 -5.99 -29.78
C SER A 248 8.48 -4.83 -29.90
N PRO A 249 9.66 -5.02 -30.50
CA PRO A 249 10.52 -3.90 -30.84
C PRO A 249 9.85 -3.19 -32.01
N LYS A 250 9.20 -2.07 -31.74
CA LYS A 250 9.08 -1.02 -32.75
C LYS A 250 10.08 0.06 -32.39
#